data_AF-A0A7W6HZQ2-F1
#
_entry.id   AF-A0A7W6HZQ2-F1
#
_cell.length_a   1.000
_cell.length_b   1.000
_cell.length_c   1.000
_cell.angle_alpha   90.00
_cell.angle_beta   90.00
_cell.angle_gamma   90.00
#
_symmetry.space_group_name_H-M   'P 1'
#
loop_
_entity.id
_entity.type
_entity.pdbx_description
1 polymer ?
#
loop_
_entity_poly.entity_id
_entity_poly.type
_entity_poly.pdbx_seq_one_letter_code
_entity_poly.pdbx_strand_id
1 'polypeptide(L)'
;MKSILLFLVFFIFTFTRSEAQPVKDQKAIYMTYGCCIKRENAENFNYEDNNIKFNIRPELTWCEIKIENKTHQEMTILWDKALFVVNEQSASFMYYLNLDCISFLSSEEIIAPHSYIEKECTNTTLRGRFILDNRIIKKTGEDYYIRLIIPIEVNGEVKKYDFKYRVSLINAKKQQKYKEKRQKKIMKELEKVIKQHQE
;
A
#
# COMPACT_ATOMS: atom_id res chain seq x y z
N MET A 1 -0.92 42.08 11.54
CA MET A 1 -0.56 40.73 11.05
C MET A 1 0.54 40.02 11.87
N LYS A 2 0.68 40.27 13.18
CA LYS A 2 1.63 39.52 14.04
C LYS A 2 0.96 38.38 14.83
N SER A 3 -0.36 38.42 14.98
CA SER A 3 -1.13 37.46 15.79
C SER A 3 -1.53 36.18 15.03
N ILE A 4 -1.72 36.26 13.71
CA ILE A 4 -2.10 35.08 12.89
C ILE A 4 -0.92 34.10 12.73
N LEU A 5 0.32 34.61 12.67
CA LEU A 5 1.51 33.78 12.53
C LEU A 5 1.80 32.96 13.81
N LEU A 6 1.51 33.53 14.99
CA LEU A 6 1.67 32.82 16.27
C LEU A 6 0.63 31.69 16.43
N PHE A 7 -0.58 31.87 15.90
CA PHE A 7 -1.65 30.86 15.96
C PHE A 7 -1.34 29.62 15.11
N LEU A 8 -0.67 29.77 13.97
CA LEU A 8 -0.21 28.67 13.12
C LEU A 8 0.96 27.90 13.75
N VAL A 9 1.87 28.59 14.47
CA VAL A 9 2.97 27.94 15.19
C VAL A 9 2.43 27.11 16.37
N PHE A 10 1.43 27.62 17.10
CA PHE A 10 0.85 26.89 18.24
C PHE A 10 0.07 25.63 17.83
N PHE A 11 -0.63 25.65 16.69
CA PHE A 11 -1.38 24.47 16.20
C PHE A 11 -0.48 23.30 15.76
N ILE A 12 0.80 23.57 15.45
CA ILE A 12 1.77 22.54 15.10
C ILE A 12 2.35 21.85 16.36
N PHE A 13 2.30 22.51 17.53
CA PHE A 13 2.86 21.97 18.77
C PHE A 13 1.90 21.08 19.59
N THR A 14 0.61 21.01 19.25
CA THR A 14 -0.35 20.11 19.91
C THR A 14 -0.59 18.81 19.16
N PHE A 15 0.37 18.34 18.35
CA PHE A 15 0.45 16.89 18.11
C PHE A 15 0.88 16.25 19.41
N THR A 16 -0.14 15.87 20.19
CA THR A 16 -0.06 14.92 21.29
C THR A 16 1.08 13.96 21.03
N ARG A 17 2.05 14.01 21.93
CA ARG A 17 3.04 12.97 22.16
C ARG A 17 2.24 11.73 22.59
N SER A 18 1.55 11.12 21.63
CA SER A 18 1.14 9.73 21.73
C SER A 18 2.45 9.00 21.74
N GLU A 19 2.96 8.71 22.93
CA GLU A 19 3.80 7.55 23.13
C GLU A 19 2.98 6.37 22.61
N ALA A 20 3.14 6.08 21.32
CA ALA A 20 2.72 4.82 20.77
C ALA A 20 3.55 3.80 21.55
N GLN A 21 2.95 3.28 22.61
CA GLN A 21 3.45 2.10 23.31
C GLN A 21 3.84 1.11 22.22
N PRO A 22 5.04 0.52 22.28
CA PRO A 22 5.40 -0.51 21.33
C PRO A 22 4.35 -1.61 21.49
N VAL A 23 3.43 -1.69 20.52
CA VAL A 23 2.42 -2.74 20.48
C VAL A 23 3.20 -4.04 20.37
N LYS A 24 3.37 -4.69 21.52
CA LYS A 24 3.75 -6.08 21.63
C LYS A 24 2.74 -6.87 20.79
N ASP A 25 3.29 -7.75 19.94
CA ASP A 25 2.57 -8.87 19.34
C ASP A 25 1.43 -8.56 18.37
N GLN A 26 1.70 -7.76 17.34
CA GLN A 26 0.99 -7.97 16.07
C GLN A 26 1.88 -8.82 15.16
N LYS A 27 1.53 -10.10 15.02
CA LYS A 27 2.07 -11.04 14.01
C LYS A 27 2.39 -10.26 12.73
N ALA A 28 3.66 -10.00 12.49
CA ALA A 28 4.13 -9.45 11.22
C ALA A 28 3.96 -10.58 10.20
N ILE A 29 3.05 -10.41 9.26
CA ILE A 29 2.58 -11.53 8.45
C ILE A 29 3.54 -11.78 7.29
N TYR A 30 4.36 -10.79 6.95
CA TYR A 30 5.51 -10.94 6.06
C TYR A 30 6.62 -9.94 6.41
N MET A 31 7.87 -10.43 6.51
CA MET A 31 9.06 -9.65 6.83
C MET A 31 10.08 -9.79 5.71
N THR A 32 10.39 -8.69 5.02
CA THR A 32 11.45 -8.69 4.00
C THR A 32 12.17 -7.35 3.94
N TYR A 33 13.48 -7.35 3.64
CA TYR A 33 14.34 -6.16 3.50
C TYR A 33 14.15 -5.07 4.60
N GLY A 34 13.84 -5.48 5.83
CA GLY A 34 13.65 -4.57 6.96
C GLY A 34 12.29 -3.87 7.00
N CYS A 35 11.32 -4.26 6.14
CA CYS A 35 9.92 -3.84 6.19
C CYS A 35 8.99 -4.94 6.71
N CYS A 36 7.90 -4.51 7.31
CA CYS A 36 6.75 -5.30 7.70
C CYS A 36 5.54 -4.79 6.93
N ILE A 37 4.72 -5.71 6.41
CA ILE A 37 3.44 -5.39 5.78
C ILE A 37 2.31 -6.00 6.60
N LYS A 38 1.27 -5.20 6.84
CA LYS A 38 0.08 -5.60 7.58
C LYS A 38 -1.16 -5.10 6.88
N ARG A 39 -2.22 -5.91 6.85
CA ARG A 39 -3.52 -5.46 6.38
C ARG A 39 -4.15 -4.57 7.44
N GLU A 40 -4.72 -3.43 7.04
CA GLU A 40 -5.31 -2.49 8.02
C GLU A 40 -6.64 -3.00 8.58
N ASN A 41 -7.45 -3.64 7.73
CA ASN A 41 -8.81 -4.08 8.08
C ASN A 41 -8.94 -5.60 8.22
N ALA A 42 -7.83 -6.32 8.37
CA ALA A 42 -7.88 -7.75 8.64
C ALA A 42 -6.65 -8.24 9.39
N GLU A 43 -6.84 -9.31 10.16
CA GLU A 43 -5.77 -9.96 10.90
C GLU A 43 -4.77 -10.69 9.99
N ASN A 44 -5.11 -10.96 8.73
CA ASN A 44 -4.25 -11.65 7.76
C ASN A 44 -4.45 -11.19 6.30
N PHE A 45 -3.55 -11.64 5.41
CA PHE A 45 -3.63 -11.34 3.98
C PHE A 45 -4.79 -12.04 3.27
N ASN A 46 -5.38 -13.05 3.91
CA ASN A 46 -6.46 -13.82 3.34
C ASN A 46 -7.78 -13.07 3.54
N TYR A 47 -8.67 -13.21 2.58
CA TYR A 47 -10.03 -12.71 2.70
C TYR A 47 -10.96 -13.82 2.25
N GLU A 48 -12.04 -14.02 2.98
CA GLU A 48 -13.02 -15.02 2.62
C GLU A 48 -14.41 -14.50 2.98
N ASP A 49 -15.34 -14.62 2.04
CA ASP A 49 -16.76 -14.51 2.29
C ASP A 49 -17.48 -15.77 1.75
N ASN A 50 -18.81 -15.71 1.66
CA ASN A 50 -19.60 -16.85 1.18
C ASN A 50 -19.32 -17.20 -0.29
N ASN A 51 -18.93 -16.21 -1.11
CA ASN A 51 -18.84 -16.32 -2.55
C ASN A 51 -17.40 -16.45 -3.04
N ILE A 52 -16.43 -15.92 -2.31
CA ILE A 52 -15.05 -15.83 -2.77
C ILE A 52 -14.05 -16.01 -1.64
N LYS A 53 -12.88 -16.52 -1.99
CA LYS A 53 -11.70 -16.53 -1.12
C LYS A 53 -10.48 -16.00 -1.85
N PHE A 54 -9.75 -15.11 -1.21
CA PHE A 54 -8.46 -14.61 -1.66
C PHE A 54 -7.37 -15.10 -0.72
N ASN A 55 -6.26 -15.53 -1.30
CA ASN A 55 -4.99 -15.70 -0.62
C ASN A 55 -3.96 -14.82 -1.33
N ILE A 56 -3.46 -13.81 -0.63
CA ILE A 56 -2.51 -12.85 -1.18
C ILE A 56 -1.18 -13.04 -0.46
N ARG A 57 -0.18 -13.57 -1.16
CA ARG A 57 1.17 -13.69 -0.63
C ARG A 57 2.00 -12.55 -1.18
N PRO A 58 2.32 -11.53 -0.36
CA PRO A 58 3.26 -10.50 -0.77
C PRO A 58 4.64 -11.14 -0.89
N GLU A 59 5.31 -10.90 -2.00
CA GLU A 59 6.72 -11.17 -2.16
C GLU A 59 7.47 -9.85 -2.40
N LEU A 60 8.78 -9.98 -2.57
CA LEU A 60 9.72 -8.86 -2.59
C LEU A 60 9.48 -7.89 -3.76
N THR A 61 9.35 -8.45 -4.95
CA THR A 61 9.21 -7.74 -6.24
C THR A 61 7.90 -8.08 -6.95
N TRP A 62 7.14 -9.01 -6.39
CA TRP A 62 5.87 -9.48 -6.93
C TRP A 62 4.90 -9.82 -5.79
N CYS A 63 3.65 -10.13 -6.11
CA CYS A 63 2.74 -10.80 -5.18
C CYS A 63 2.05 -11.96 -5.90
N GLU A 64 1.86 -13.06 -5.18
CA GLU A 64 1.01 -14.16 -5.62
C GLU A 64 -0.41 -13.88 -5.11
N ILE A 65 -1.38 -13.99 -6.00
CA ILE A 65 -2.80 -13.83 -5.68
C ILE A 65 -3.51 -15.09 -6.14
N LYS A 66 -4.07 -15.82 -5.20
CA LYS A 66 -4.99 -16.91 -5.47
C LYS A 66 -6.41 -16.45 -5.19
N ILE A 67 -7.31 -16.69 -6.13
CA ILE A 67 -8.72 -16.34 -6.04
C ILE A 67 -9.55 -17.61 -6.25
N GLU A 68 -10.34 -17.99 -5.26
CA GLU A 68 -11.21 -19.17 -5.30
C GLU A 68 -12.67 -18.71 -5.42
N ASN A 69 -13.36 -19.23 -6.44
CA ASN A 69 -14.79 -19.03 -6.65
C ASN A 69 -15.56 -20.10 -5.86
N LYS A 70 -16.31 -19.68 -4.84
CA LYS A 70 -17.13 -20.57 -3.99
C LYS A 70 -18.59 -20.66 -4.45
N THR A 71 -18.94 -19.97 -5.52
CA THR A 71 -20.30 -19.92 -6.05
C THR A 71 -20.57 -21.08 -7.00
N HIS A 72 -21.85 -21.26 -7.36
CA HIS A 72 -22.29 -22.20 -8.40
C HIS A 72 -22.30 -21.58 -9.81
N GLN A 73 -21.79 -20.36 -9.96
CA GLN A 73 -21.77 -19.61 -11.22
C GLN A 73 -20.34 -19.28 -11.61
N GLU A 74 -20.12 -18.98 -12.88
CA GLU A 74 -18.86 -18.46 -13.35
C GLU A 74 -18.60 -17.07 -12.76
N MET A 75 -17.33 -16.79 -12.53
CA MET A 75 -16.85 -15.54 -11.98
C MET A 75 -15.79 -14.96 -12.90
N THR A 76 -15.90 -13.70 -13.26
CA THR A 76 -14.96 -13.04 -14.16
C THR A 76 -14.14 -12.02 -13.40
N ILE A 77 -12.82 -12.20 -13.35
CA ILE A 77 -11.90 -11.20 -12.80
C ILE A 77 -11.55 -10.20 -13.88
N LEU A 78 -11.80 -8.92 -13.62
CA LEU A 78 -11.58 -7.83 -14.56
C LEU A 78 -10.20 -7.20 -14.34
N TRP A 79 -9.14 -7.93 -14.73
CA TRP A 79 -7.74 -7.51 -14.46
C TRP A 79 -7.36 -6.18 -15.10
N ASP A 80 -7.94 -5.85 -16.25
CA ASP A 80 -7.77 -4.58 -16.96
C ASP A 80 -8.29 -3.38 -16.17
N LYS A 81 -9.30 -3.61 -15.32
CA LYS A 81 -9.91 -2.60 -14.44
C LYS A 81 -9.35 -2.64 -13.02
N ALA A 82 -8.46 -3.58 -12.70
CA ALA A 82 -7.81 -3.65 -11.41
C ALA A 82 -6.82 -2.50 -11.22
N LEU A 83 -6.67 -2.05 -9.98
CA LEU A 83 -5.81 -0.92 -9.62
C LEU A 83 -4.82 -1.29 -8.53
N PHE A 84 -3.62 -0.76 -8.67
CA PHE A 84 -2.59 -0.75 -7.63
C PHE A 84 -2.35 0.69 -7.18
N VAL A 85 -2.46 0.96 -5.88
CA VAL A 85 -2.31 2.32 -5.32
C VAL A 85 -1.18 2.34 -4.30
N VAL A 86 -0.27 3.30 -4.39
CA VAL A 86 0.77 3.55 -3.39
C VAL A 86 0.65 4.98 -2.86
N ASN A 87 0.40 5.09 -1.55
CA ASN A 87 -0.03 6.30 -0.84
C ASN A 87 -1.28 6.94 -1.45
N GLU A 88 -1.12 7.57 -2.61
CA GLU A 88 -2.17 8.32 -3.32
C GLU A 88 -2.05 8.19 -4.85
N GLN A 89 -1.03 7.50 -5.35
CA GLN A 89 -0.82 7.31 -6.78
C GLN A 89 -1.39 5.96 -7.21
N SER A 90 -2.38 5.98 -8.10
CA SER A 90 -2.92 4.78 -8.73
C SER A 90 -2.19 4.48 -10.05
N ALA A 91 -2.01 3.19 -10.30
CA ALA A 91 -1.61 2.63 -11.59
C ALA A 91 -2.56 1.48 -11.94
N SER A 92 -2.72 1.19 -13.24
CA SER A 92 -3.36 -0.06 -13.65
C SER A 92 -2.58 -1.24 -13.08
N PHE A 93 -3.31 -2.28 -12.70
CA PHE A 93 -2.72 -3.48 -12.09
C PHE A 93 -1.77 -4.23 -13.05
N MET A 94 -1.89 -3.98 -14.36
CA MET A 94 -0.96 -4.46 -15.39
C MET A 94 -0.29 -3.28 -16.10
N TYR A 95 1.04 -3.20 -16.03
CA TYR A 95 1.88 -2.69 -17.14
C TYR A 95 3.31 -3.26 -17.08
N TYR A 96 3.76 -3.74 -18.24
CA TYR A 96 5.11 -4.22 -18.60
C TYR A 96 5.82 -3.11 -19.42
N LEU A 97 7.13 -2.90 -19.27
CA LEU A 97 7.91 -1.88 -20.03
C LEU A 97 8.83 -2.50 -21.09
N ASN A 98 8.69 -2.01 -22.33
CA ASN A 98 9.64 -1.97 -23.46
C ASN A 98 10.72 -3.06 -23.55
N LEU A 99 10.41 -4.15 -24.26
CA LEU A 99 11.25 -4.84 -25.25
C LEU A 99 10.30 -5.79 -25.99
N ASP A 100 10.08 -5.53 -27.28
CA ASP A 100 9.26 -6.29 -28.23
C ASP A 100 7.84 -6.66 -27.81
N CYS A 101 6.88 -6.11 -28.57
CA CYS A 101 5.47 -6.38 -28.42
C CYS A 101 5.21 -7.89 -28.55
N ILE A 102 4.84 -8.54 -27.45
CA ILE A 102 3.95 -9.70 -27.51
C ILE A 102 2.76 -9.35 -26.62
N SER A 103 1.68 -8.97 -27.29
CA SER A 103 0.36 -8.79 -26.75
C SER A 103 -0.04 -10.00 -25.92
N PHE A 104 -0.21 -9.85 -24.62
CA PHE A 104 -1.11 -10.72 -23.87
C PHE A 104 -2.11 -9.84 -23.15
N LEU A 105 -3.21 -9.65 -23.87
CA LEU A 105 -4.58 -9.48 -23.41
C LEU A 105 -4.78 -8.74 -22.08
N SER A 106 -5.38 -7.56 -22.24
CA SER A 106 -6.60 -7.18 -21.51
C SER A 106 -7.60 -8.35 -21.40
N SER A 107 -7.29 -9.42 -20.67
CA SER A 107 -8.20 -10.54 -20.49
C SER A 107 -8.77 -10.48 -19.09
N GLU A 108 -10.07 -10.23 -19.09
CA GLU A 108 -10.97 -10.85 -18.15
C GLU A 108 -10.62 -12.34 -17.98
N GLU A 109 -10.61 -12.84 -16.74
CA GLU A 109 -10.36 -14.27 -16.47
C GLU A 109 -11.54 -14.92 -15.79
N ILE A 110 -12.01 -16.01 -16.37
CA ILE A 110 -13.16 -16.75 -15.87
C ILE A 110 -12.67 -17.85 -14.92
N ILE A 111 -13.20 -17.84 -13.71
CA ILE A 111 -13.07 -18.92 -12.74
C ILE A 111 -14.36 -19.73 -12.75
N ALA A 112 -14.26 -21.01 -13.12
CA ALA A 112 -15.38 -21.95 -13.03
C ALA A 112 -15.90 -22.05 -11.58
N PRO A 113 -17.18 -22.43 -11.39
CA PRO A 113 -17.74 -22.73 -10.07
C PRO A 113 -16.85 -23.67 -9.25
N HIS A 114 -16.66 -23.40 -7.97
CA HIS A 114 -15.88 -24.22 -7.04
C HIS A 114 -14.42 -24.46 -7.48
N SER A 115 -13.86 -23.58 -8.30
CA SER A 115 -12.48 -23.63 -8.78
C SER A 115 -11.70 -22.40 -8.33
N TYR A 116 -10.42 -22.34 -8.70
CA TYR A 116 -9.56 -21.21 -8.39
C TYR A 116 -8.66 -20.85 -9.57
N ILE A 117 -8.15 -19.62 -9.53
CA ILE A 117 -7.02 -19.18 -10.34
C ILE A 117 -5.93 -18.65 -9.43
N GLU A 118 -4.69 -18.74 -9.91
CA GLU A 118 -3.52 -18.22 -9.23
C GLU A 118 -2.73 -17.33 -10.21
N LYS A 119 -2.34 -16.15 -9.74
CA LYS A 119 -1.64 -15.15 -10.53
C LYS A 119 -0.45 -14.56 -9.81
N GLU A 120 0.65 -14.51 -10.53
CA GLU A 120 1.83 -13.76 -10.16
C GLU A 120 1.74 -12.35 -10.75
N CYS A 121 1.89 -11.34 -9.90
CA CYS A 121 1.79 -9.94 -10.29
C CYS A 121 3.14 -9.27 -10.07
N THR A 122 3.82 -8.86 -11.14
CA THR A 122 5.16 -8.27 -11.09
C THR A 122 5.11 -6.75 -11.29
N ASN A 123 5.90 -6.00 -10.51
CA ASN A 123 6.00 -4.53 -10.68
C ASN A 123 7.25 -4.19 -11.52
N THR A 124 7.08 -4.00 -12.83
CA THR A 124 8.19 -3.69 -13.75
C THR A 124 8.32 -2.19 -14.07
N THR A 125 7.27 -1.39 -13.81
CA THR A 125 7.20 0.04 -14.15
C THR A 125 8.08 0.95 -13.30
N LEU A 126 8.39 0.58 -12.05
CA LEU A 126 9.39 1.29 -11.28
C LEU A 126 10.73 0.59 -11.50
N ARG A 127 11.57 1.03 -12.44
CA ARG A 127 12.98 0.61 -12.64
C ARG A 127 13.63 -0.09 -11.41
N GLY A 128 13.36 -1.38 -11.21
CA GLY A 128 13.77 -2.14 -10.00
C GLY A 128 13.36 -1.56 -8.63
N ARG A 129 12.17 -0.96 -8.45
CA ARG A 129 11.66 -0.55 -7.12
C ARG A 129 10.50 -1.42 -6.68
N PHE A 130 10.76 -2.04 -5.55
CA PHE A 130 9.97 -3.03 -4.83
C PHE A 130 8.56 -2.53 -4.46
N ILE A 131 7.59 -3.45 -4.44
CA ILE A 131 6.30 -3.27 -3.73
C ILE A 131 6.59 -2.87 -2.28
N LEU A 132 7.66 -3.43 -1.70
CA LEU A 132 8.14 -3.18 -0.35
C LEU A 132 9.47 -2.40 -0.35
N ASP A 133 9.43 -1.09 -0.56
CA ASP A 133 10.62 -0.23 -0.59
C ASP A 133 10.84 0.55 0.73
N ASN A 134 11.80 0.10 1.53
CA ASN A 134 12.19 0.79 2.77
C ASN A 134 12.76 2.21 2.52
N ARG A 135 13.19 2.53 1.30
CA ARG A 135 13.72 3.85 0.94
C ARG A 135 12.63 4.91 1.01
N ILE A 136 11.37 4.55 0.75
CA ILE A 136 10.22 5.44 0.93
C ILE A 136 10.14 5.88 2.39
N ILE A 137 10.08 4.92 3.31
CA ILE A 137 10.03 5.19 4.77
C ILE A 137 11.27 5.92 5.25
N LYS A 138 12.47 5.58 4.75
CA LYS A 138 13.71 6.30 5.09
C LYS A 138 13.69 7.77 4.65
N LYS A 139 13.02 8.07 3.54
CA LYS A 139 12.91 9.43 2.98
C LYS A 139 11.82 10.23 3.68
N THR A 140 10.66 9.63 3.93
CA THR A 140 9.50 10.30 4.52
C THR A 140 9.56 10.33 6.04
N GLY A 141 10.17 9.31 6.67
CA GLY A 141 10.09 9.06 8.10
C GLY A 141 8.77 8.45 8.54
N GLU A 142 7.87 8.16 7.61
CA GLU A 142 6.50 7.70 7.86
C GLU A 142 6.24 6.38 7.14
N ASP A 143 5.27 5.63 7.66
CA ASP A 143 4.71 4.48 6.95
C ASP A 143 4.09 4.91 5.63
N TYR A 144 3.93 3.94 4.74
CA TYR A 144 3.21 4.15 3.50
C TYR A 144 2.17 3.06 3.29
N TYR A 145 1.21 3.35 2.44
CA TYR A 145 0.06 2.49 2.21
C TYR A 145 0.07 1.94 0.79
N ILE A 146 -0.32 0.68 0.67
CA ILE A 146 -0.54 0.00 -0.60
C ILE A 146 -2.01 -0.42 -0.64
N ARG A 147 -2.68 -0.22 -1.77
CA ARG A 147 -4.00 -0.80 -2.01
C ARG A 147 -3.99 -1.62 -3.29
N LEU A 148 -4.60 -2.79 -3.20
CA LEU A 148 -4.90 -3.65 -4.32
C LEU A 148 -6.41 -3.67 -4.49
N ILE A 149 -6.91 -3.18 -5.61
CA ILE A 149 -8.34 -3.09 -5.91
C ILE A 149 -8.62 -4.02 -7.08
N ILE A 150 -9.31 -5.13 -6.82
CA ILE A 150 -9.63 -6.16 -7.82
C ILE A 150 -11.15 -6.16 -8.05
N PRO A 151 -11.62 -5.70 -9.22
CA PRO A 151 -13.01 -5.87 -9.64
C PRO A 151 -13.27 -7.28 -10.15
N ILE A 152 -14.37 -7.86 -9.69
CA ILE A 152 -14.83 -9.19 -10.06
C ILE A 152 -16.31 -9.13 -10.37
N GLU A 153 -16.69 -9.72 -11.49
CA GLU A 153 -18.08 -9.85 -11.94
C GLU A 153 -18.60 -11.25 -11.64
N VAL A 154 -19.80 -11.33 -11.05
CA VAL A 154 -20.57 -12.57 -10.90
C VAL A 154 -22.00 -12.24 -11.30
N ASN A 155 -22.57 -12.99 -12.26
CA ASN A 155 -23.94 -12.79 -12.74
C ASN A 155 -24.25 -11.36 -13.25
N GLY A 156 -23.28 -10.71 -13.90
CA GLY A 156 -23.42 -9.32 -14.37
C GLY A 156 -23.27 -8.25 -13.28
N GLU A 157 -23.11 -8.63 -12.01
CA GLU A 157 -22.84 -7.69 -10.92
C GLU A 157 -21.33 -7.59 -10.64
N VAL A 158 -20.78 -6.38 -10.75
CA VAL A 158 -19.36 -6.12 -10.48
C VAL A 158 -19.17 -5.70 -9.02
N LYS A 159 -18.46 -6.52 -8.25
CA LYS A 159 -18.01 -6.21 -6.89
C LYS A 159 -16.52 -5.88 -6.89
N LYS A 160 -16.14 -4.80 -6.20
CA LYS A 160 -14.74 -4.40 -6.03
C LYS A 160 -14.22 -4.87 -4.68
N TYR A 161 -13.10 -5.58 -4.69
CA TYR A 161 -12.39 -6.02 -3.50
C TYR A 161 -11.16 -5.13 -3.28
N ASP A 162 -11.17 -4.35 -2.19
CA ASP A 162 -10.12 -3.39 -1.86
C ASP A 162 -9.30 -3.88 -0.66
N PHE A 163 -8.05 -4.21 -0.93
CA PHE A 163 -7.10 -4.71 0.04
C PHE A 163 -6.10 -3.62 0.40
N LYS A 164 -6.30 -2.98 1.56
CA LYS A 164 -5.40 -1.95 2.08
C LYS A 164 -4.36 -2.53 3.02
N TYR A 165 -3.10 -2.24 2.73
CA TYR A 165 -1.94 -2.66 3.48
C TYR A 165 -1.12 -1.47 3.96
N ARG A 166 -0.69 -1.52 5.20
CA ARG A 166 0.29 -0.63 5.80
C ARG A 166 1.66 -1.27 5.70
N VAL A 167 2.64 -0.52 5.20
CA VAL A 167 4.05 -0.92 5.19
C VAL A 167 4.83 -0.06 6.17
N SER A 168 5.51 -0.71 7.09
CA SER A 168 6.33 -0.08 8.13
C SER A 168 7.72 -0.68 8.17
N LEU A 169 8.66 -0.05 8.89
CA LEU A 169 9.94 -0.71 9.17
C LEU A 169 9.75 -1.73 10.29
N ILE A 170 10.47 -2.86 10.21
CA ILE A 170 10.50 -3.85 11.29
C ILE A 170 11.05 -3.23 12.58
N ASN A 171 12.06 -2.35 12.43
CA ASN A 171 12.70 -1.71 13.57
C ASN A 171 12.05 -0.35 13.86
N ALA A 172 11.12 -0.33 14.82
CA ALA A 172 10.42 0.87 15.27
C ALA A 172 11.38 1.99 15.73
N LYS A 173 12.52 1.64 16.37
CA LYS A 173 13.53 2.64 16.76
C LYS A 173 14.18 3.30 15.55
N LYS A 174 14.47 2.55 14.48
CA LYS A 174 14.99 3.13 13.23
C LYS A 174 13.96 4.05 12.58
N GLN A 175 12.70 3.64 12.57
CA GLN A 175 11.61 4.45 12.05
C GLN A 175 11.47 5.78 12.79
N GLN A 176 11.44 5.74 14.12
CA GLN A 176 11.38 6.93 14.96
C GLN A 176 12.54 7.89 14.68
N LYS A 177 13.76 7.36 14.51
CA LYS A 177 14.93 8.17 14.11
C LYS A 177 14.76 8.86 12.75
N TYR A 178 14.16 8.19 11.76
CA TYR A 178 13.88 8.81 10.46
C TYR A 178 12.84 9.92 10.58
N LYS A 179 11.78 9.69 11.37
CA LYS A 179 10.73 10.68 11.67
C LYS A 179 11.31 11.94 12.31
N GLU A 180 12.11 11.78 13.36
CA GLU A 180 12.80 12.90 14.04
C GLU A 180 13.74 13.67 13.10
N LYS A 181 14.49 12.95 12.26
CA LYS A 181 15.38 13.58 11.26
C LYS A 181 14.59 14.43 10.26
N ARG A 182 13.42 13.95 9.82
CA ARG A 182 12.55 14.70 8.90
C ARG A 182 11.94 15.93 9.58
N GLN A 183 11.43 15.79 10.80
CA GLN A 183 10.88 16.91 11.59
C GLN A 183 11.93 18.01 11.81
N LYS A 184 13.16 17.65 12.19
CA LYS A 184 14.27 18.61 12.35
C LYS A 184 14.59 19.35 11.04
N LYS A 185 14.50 18.67 9.89
CA LYS A 185 14.71 19.31 8.58
C LYS A 185 13.61 20.32 8.24
N ILE A 186 12.35 19.94 8.47
CA ILE A 186 11.18 20.80 8.23
C ILE A 186 11.24 22.04 9.13
N MET A 187 11.57 21.88 10.41
CA MET A 187 11.70 23.00 11.35
C MET A 187 12.76 24.01 10.89
N LYS A 188 13.93 23.54 10.46
CA LYS A 188 14.98 24.42 9.93
C LYS A 188 14.57 25.16 8.65
N GLU A 189 13.77 24.53 7.79
CA GLU A 189 13.24 25.17 6.58
C GLU A 189 12.19 26.23 6.93
N LEU A 190 11.29 25.94 7.87
CA LEU A 190 10.31 26.89 8.41
C LEU A 190 10.98 28.11 9.05
N GLU A 191 11.99 27.91 9.90
CA GLU A 191 12.75 29.00 10.53
C GLU A 191 13.38 29.95 9.51
N LYS A 192 13.90 29.40 8.39
CA LYS A 192 14.44 30.21 7.29
C LYS A 192 13.37 31.06 6.62
N VAL A 193 12.22 30.45 6.32
CA VAL A 193 11.09 31.16 5.69
C VAL A 193 10.52 32.25 6.60
N ILE A 194 10.41 31.99 7.90
CA ILE A 194 9.94 32.98 8.88
C ILE A 194 10.88 34.17 8.95
N LYS A 195 12.20 33.94 9.03
CA LYS A 195 13.19 35.04 9.04
C LYS A 195 13.08 35.91 7.79
N GLN A 196 12.92 35.31 6.62
CA GLN A 196 12.75 36.02 5.34
C GLN A 196 11.49 36.89 5.27
N HIS A 197 10.46 36.62 6.07
CA HIS A 197 9.22 37.42 6.10
C HIS A 197 9.16 38.38 7.30
N GLN A 198 10.17 38.38 8.17
CA GLN A 198 10.31 39.30 9.30
C GLN A 198 11.28 40.45 9.00
N GLU A 199 12.16 40.27 8.01
CA GLU A 199 12.99 41.30 7.37
C GLU A 199 12.18 42.04 6.29
#